data_AF-A0A2N2MNI2-F1
#
_entry.id   AF-A0A2N2MNI2-F1
#
_cell.length_a   1.000
_cell.length_b   1.000
_cell.length_c   1.000
_cell.angle_alpha   90.00
_cell.angle_beta   90.00
_cell.angle_gamma   90.00
#
_symmetry.space_group_name_H-M   'P 1'
#
loop_
_entity.id
_entity.type
_entity.pdbx_description
1 polymer ?
#
loop_
_entity_poly.entity_id
_entity_poly.type
_entity_poly.pdbx_seq_one_letter_code
_entity_poly.pdbx_strand_id
1 'polypeptide(L)'
;MNCRNVIPSLREWHSEYADEGLVVIGNHYPEFAYEEDLDNLKQAVVELEIPYAVLQDNNGLNWRAYNNQYWPTLYLIDKQGILRYVHIGEGRYDETQQAIQALLNEP
;
A
#
# COMPACT_ATOMS: atom_id res chain seq x y z
N MET A 1 -13.30 -5.51 3.42
CA MET A 1 -12.84 -5.97 4.77
C MET A 1 -11.35 -6.32 4.78
N ASN A 2 -10.88 -7.16 3.85
CA ASN A 2 -9.49 -7.68 3.79
C ASN A 2 -8.39 -6.58 3.79
N CYS A 3 -8.65 -5.39 3.22
CA CYS A 3 -7.70 -4.28 3.26
C CYS A 3 -7.27 -3.89 4.67
N ARG A 4 -8.18 -3.96 5.65
CA ARG A 4 -7.88 -3.60 7.05
C ARG A 4 -6.90 -4.57 7.70
N ASN A 5 -6.88 -5.83 7.26
CA ASN A 5 -6.01 -6.86 7.81
C ASN A 5 -4.56 -6.70 7.37
N VAL A 6 -4.32 -6.04 6.23
CA VAL A 6 -2.97 -5.81 5.69
C VAL A 6 -2.30 -4.56 6.31
N ILE A 7 -3.09 -3.60 6.81
CA ILE A 7 -2.58 -2.33 7.37
C ILE A 7 -1.58 -2.54 8.51
N PRO A 8 -1.79 -3.45 9.50
CA PRO A 8 -0.79 -3.69 10.55
C PRO A 8 0.60 -4.02 9.99
N SER A 9 0.69 -4.90 8.98
CA SER A 9 1.97 -5.23 8.34
C SER A 9 2.56 -4.05 7.56
N LEU A 10 1.74 -3.25 6.87
CA LEU A 10 2.23 -2.04 6.19
C LEU A 10 2.78 -1.01 7.19
N ARG A 11 2.15 -0.87 8.36
CA ARG A 11 2.64 0.00 9.44
C ARG A 11 3.96 -0.48 9.99
N GLU A 12 4.08 -1.78 10.24
CA GLU A 12 5.30 -2.42 10.71
C GLU A 12 6.45 -2.22 9.72
N TRP A 13 6.26 -2.58 8.44
CA TRP A 13 7.29 -2.41 7.42
C TRP A 13 7.66 -0.94 7.19
N HIS A 14 6.69 -0.03 7.21
CA HIS A 14 6.99 1.40 7.14
C HIS A 14 7.86 1.84 8.32
N SER A 15 7.53 1.43 9.54
CA SER A 15 8.31 1.80 10.72
C SER A 15 9.70 1.17 10.74
N GLU A 16 9.83 -0.07 10.30
CA GLU A 16 11.09 -0.82 10.34
C GLU A 16 12.06 -0.36 9.25
N TYR A 17 11.56 -0.12 8.04
CA TYR A 17 12.40 0.07 6.85
C TYR A 17 12.41 1.50 6.28
N ALA A 18 11.68 2.47 6.87
CA ALA A 18 11.68 3.84 6.36
C ALA A 18 13.09 4.46 6.32
N ASP A 19 13.89 4.25 7.37
CA ASP A 19 15.26 4.77 7.45
C ASP A 19 16.23 4.02 6.52
N GLU A 20 15.84 2.82 6.05
CA GLU A 20 16.59 2.03 5.06
C GLU A 20 16.22 2.39 3.61
N GLY A 21 15.20 3.24 3.43
CA GLY A 21 14.77 3.77 2.13
C GLY A 21 13.44 3.22 1.62
N LEU A 22 12.71 2.42 2.42
CA LEU A 22 11.36 2.01 2.04
C LEU A 22 10.39 3.20 2.11
N VAL A 23 9.66 3.43 1.03
CA VAL A 23 8.54 4.38 1.00
C VAL A 23 7.25 3.62 0.76
N VAL A 24 6.30 3.77 1.68
CA VAL A 24 4.95 3.20 1.55
C VAL A 24 3.98 4.29 1.10
N ILE A 25 3.16 4.00 0.10
CA ILE A 25 2.10 4.89 -0.39
C ILE A 25 0.81 4.07 -0.49
N GLY A 26 -0.22 4.47 0.25
CA GLY A 26 -1.55 3.89 0.17
C GLY A 26 -2.36 4.52 -0.97
N ASN A 27 -2.67 3.76 -2.02
CA ASN A 27 -3.62 4.19 -3.05
C ASN A 27 -5.05 3.83 -2.65
N HIS A 28 -5.80 4.78 -2.11
CA HIS A 28 -7.20 4.58 -1.76
C HIS A 28 -8.10 4.76 -2.98
N TYR A 29 -8.46 3.64 -3.61
CA TYR A 29 -9.56 3.59 -4.58
C TYR A 29 -10.82 3.08 -3.86
N PRO A 30 -11.93 3.84 -3.84
CA PRO A 30 -13.13 3.50 -3.07
C PRO A 30 -13.89 2.32 -3.70
N GLU A 31 -14.33 1.38 -2.86
CA GLU A 31 -15.25 0.30 -3.22
C GLU A 31 -16.71 0.79 -3.16
N PHE A 32 -17.01 1.72 -2.24
CA PHE A 32 -18.33 2.30 -2.04
C PHE A 32 -18.32 3.82 -2.12
N ALA A 33 -19.43 4.42 -2.55
CA ALA A 33 -19.55 5.88 -2.73
C ALA A 33 -19.24 6.69 -1.45
N TYR A 34 -19.50 6.16 -0.25
CA TYR A 34 -19.17 6.87 0.99
C TYR A 34 -17.66 6.93 1.28
N GLU A 35 -16.87 6.06 0.66
CA GLU A 35 -15.42 6.04 0.76
C GLU A 35 -14.75 7.08 -0.16
N GLU A 36 -15.51 7.72 -1.04
CA GLU A 36 -15.06 8.87 -1.85
C GLU A 36 -14.96 10.16 -1.03
N ASP A 37 -15.64 10.23 0.11
CA ASP A 37 -15.61 11.41 0.97
C ASP A 37 -14.23 11.56 1.64
N LEU A 38 -13.62 12.74 1.47
CA LEU A 38 -12.27 13.01 1.97
C LEU A 38 -12.22 13.01 3.51
N ASP A 39 -13.27 13.47 4.19
CA ASP A 39 -13.27 13.54 5.64
C ASP A 39 -13.45 12.14 6.25
N ASN A 40 -14.25 11.27 5.62
CA ASN A 40 -14.29 9.85 5.95
C ASN A 40 -12.92 9.17 5.78
N LEU A 41 -12.22 9.45 4.68
CA LEU A 41 -10.87 8.90 4.44
C LEU A 41 -9.86 9.39 5.50
N LYS A 42 -9.85 10.69 5.80
CA LYS A 42 -8.98 11.26 6.85
C LYS A 42 -9.26 10.63 8.20
N GLN A 43 -10.54 10.46 8.55
CA GLN A 43 -10.93 9.80 9.79
C GLN A 43 -10.41 8.37 9.83
N ALA A 44 -10.58 7.59 8.76
CA ALA A 44 -10.06 6.23 8.67
C ALA A 44 -8.52 6.17 8.80
N VAL A 45 -7.80 7.11 8.19
CA VAL A 45 -6.33 7.23 8.32
C VAL A 45 -5.91 7.40 9.78
N VAL A 46 -6.62 8.25 10.53
CA VAL A 46 -6.37 8.46 11.96
C VAL A 46 -6.75 7.23 12.78
N GLU A 47 -7.93 6.66 12.57
CA GLU A 47 -8.44 5.51 13.33
C GLU A 47 -7.60 4.24 13.14
N LEU A 48 -7.05 4.04 11.93
CA LEU A 48 -6.20 2.90 11.59
C LEU A 48 -4.71 3.17 11.90
N GLU A 49 -4.41 4.37 12.39
CA GLU A 49 -3.06 4.86 12.74
C GLU A 49 -2.07 4.67 11.58
N ILE A 50 -2.48 5.07 10.37
CA ILE A 50 -1.64 4.95 9.17
C ILE A 50 -0.54 6.02 9.19
N PRO A 51 0.75 5.65 9.28
CA PRO A 51 1.86 6.61 9.40
C PRO A 51 2.40 7.09 8.05
N TYR A 52 2.01 6.42 6.96
CA TYR A 52 2.51 6.64 5.61
C TYR A 52 1.53 7.48 4.77
N ALA A 53 2.02 8.01 3.64
CA ALA A 53 1.20 8.83 2.76
C ALA A 53 0.04 8.02 2.14
N VAL A 54 -1.14 8.63 2.07
CA VAL A 54 -2.33 8.04 1.43
C VAL A 54 -2.83 9.01 0.37
N LEU A 55 -2.97 8.54 -0.87
CA LEU A 55 -3.65 9.28 -1.92
C LEU A 55 -5.10 8.81 -2.05
N GLN A 56 -5.96 9.76 -2.38
CA GLN A 56 -7.35 9.51 -2.72
C GLN A 56 -7.48 9.42 -4.24
N ASP A 57 -7.78 8.24 -4.78
CA ASP A 57 -7.88 7.96 -6.21
C ASP A 57 -9.34 7.78 -6.65
N ASN A 58 -10.26 8.63 -6.22
CA ASN A 58 -11.70 8.48 -6.51
C ASN A 58 -12.02 8.30 -8.00
N ASN A 59 -11.24 8.92 -8.88
CA ASN A 59 -11.42 8.80 -10.33
C ASN A 59 -10.81 7.52 -10.91
N GLY A 60 -10.10 6.71 -10.12
CA GLY A 60 -9.43 5.46 -10.51
C GLY A 60 -8.31 5.64 -11.53
N LEU A 61 -7.62 6.78 -11.52
CA LEU A 61 -6.55 7.06 -12.47
C LEU A 61 -5.36 6.13 -12.24
N ASN A 62 -4.91 6.01 -10.99
CA ASN A 62 -3.80 5.13 -10.63
C ASN A 62 -4.24 3.67 -10.67
N TRP A 63 -5.45 3.37 -10.19
CA TRP A 63 -6.05 2.03 -10.28
C TRP A 63 -6.00 1.47 -11.70
N ARG A 64 -6.44 2.25 -12.70
CA ARG A 64 -6.40 1.85 -14.11
C ARG A 64 -4.98 1.85 -14.67
N ALA A 65 -4.12 2.78 -14.28
CA ALA A 65 -2.74 2.84 -14.76
C ALA A 65 -1.93 1.58 -14.37
N TYR A 66 -2.20 1.02 -13.19
CA TYR A 66 -1.62 -0.24 -12.71
C TYR A 66 -2.38 -1.49 -13.17
N ASN A 67 -3.42 -1.32 -13.99
CA ASN A 67 -4.34 -2.38 -14.41
C ASN A 67 -4.83 -3.23 -13.22
N ASN A 68 -5.07 -2.58 -12.07
CA ASN A 68 -5.50 -3.29 -10.86
C ASN A 68 -6.98 -3.69 -10.97
N GLN A 69 -7.34 -4.82 -10.35
CA GLN A 69 -8.71 -5.34 -10.36
C GLN A 69 -9.17 -5.80 -8.97
N TYR A 70 -8.30 -5.73 -7.97
CA TYR A 70 -8.52 -6.36 -6.67
C TYR A 70 -8.07 -5.48 -5.52
N TRP A 71 -8.73 -5.70 -4.38
CA TRP A 71 -8.38 -5.12 -3.10
C TRP A 71 -8.06 -6.22 -2.08
N PRO A 72 -6.98 -6.11 -1.28
CA PRO A 72 -5.82 -5.26 -1.50
C PRO A 72 -4.92 -5.82 -2.62
N THR A 73 -4.11 -4.95 -3.23
CA THR A 73 -3.00 -5.34 -4.09
C THR A 73 -1.76 -4.55 -3.69
N LEU A 74 -0.63 -5.23 -3.49
CA LEU A 74 0.67 -4.63 -3.19
C LEU A 74 1.56 -4.68 -4.42
N TYR A 75 2.28 -3.59 -4.66
CA TYR A 75 3.27 -3.45 -5.73
C TYR A 75 4.58 -3.00 -5.09
N LEU A 76 5.68 -3.74 -5.29
CA LEU A 76 7.02 -3.28 -4.89
C LEU A 76 7.77 -2.79 -6.12
N ILE A 77 8.29 -1.58 -6.01
CA ILE A 77 9.03 -0.87 -7.03
C ILE A 77 10.46 -0.68 -6.50
N ASP A 78 11.47 -1.01 -7.29
CA ASP A 78 12.87 -0.85 -6.88
C ASP A 78 13.37 0.60 -6.99
N LYS A 79 14.64 0.81 -6.59
CA LYS A 79 15.31 2.12 -6.60
C LYS A 79 15.40 2.74 -7.99
N GLN A 80 15.25 1.95 -9.06
CA GLN A 80 15.26 2.40 -10.45
C GLN A 80 13.85 2.65 -11.01
N GLY A 81 12.81 2.50 -10.19
CA GLY A 81 11.42 2.72 -10.61
C GLY A 81 10.81 1.54 -11.37
N ILE A 82 11.42 0.36 -11.30
CA ILE A 82 10.94 -0.84 -11.99
C ILE A 82 10.04 -1.65 -11.04
N LEU A 83 8.90 -2.12 -11.55
CA LEU A 83 8.02 -3.02 -10.80
C LEU A 83 8.64 -4.41 -10.68
N ARG A 84 8.86 -4.88 -9.45
CA ARG A 84 9.58 -6.13 -9.16
C ARG A 84 8.74 -7.21 -8.50
N TYR A 85 7.65 -6.81 -7.84
CA TYR A 85 6.77 -7.72 -7.13
C TYR A 85 5.34 -7.22 -7.17
N VAL A 86 4.39 -8.15 -7.32
CA VAL A 86 2.95 -7.89 -7.22
C VAL A 86 2.33 -8.98 -6.36
N HIS A 87 1.57 -8.58 -5.35
CA HIS A 87 0.76 -9.48 -4.55
C HIS A 87 -0.69 -9.04 -4.54
N ILE A 88 -1.58 -9.96 -4.92
CA ILE A 88 -3.02 -9.75 -4.92
C ILE A 88 -3.62 -10.49 -3.73
N GLY A 89 -4.46 -9.79 -2.97
CA GLY A 89 -5.18 -10.32 -1.82
C GLY A 89 -4.45 -10.13 -0.50
N GLU A 90 -5.04 -10.72 0.55
CA GLU A 90 -4.49 -10.73 1.90
C GLU A 90 -3.52 -11.91 2.10
N GLY A 91 -2.47 -11.70 2.89
CA GLY A 91 -1.53 -12.74 3.32
C GLY A 91 -0.14 -12.57 2.74
N ARG A 92 0.63 -13.67 2.72
CA ARG A 92 2.03 -13.71 2.22
C ARG A 92 2.91 -12.60 2.79
N TYR A 93 2.69 -12.27 4.06
CA TYR A 93 3.40 -11.18 4.75
C TYR A 93 4.91 -11.46 4.79
N ASP A 94 5.32 -12.66 5.21
CA ASP A 94 6.74 -13.05 5.25
C ASP A 94 7.39 -12.99 3.86
N GLU A 95 6.70 -13.45 2.82
CA GLU A 95 7.20 -13.41 1.43
C GLU A 95 7.33 -11.95 0.94
N THR A 96 6.36 -11.10 1.27
CA THR A 96 6.38 -9.68 0.92
C THR A 96 7.52 -8.96 1.65
N GLN A 97 7.72 -9.25 2.93
CA GLN A 97 8.80 -8.68 3.73
C GLN A 97 10.18 -9.11 3.22
N GLN A 98 10.35 -10.38 2.85
CA GLN A 98 11.58 -10.86 2.22
C GLN A 98 11.84 -10.14 0.89
N ALA A 99 10.81 -9.90 0.09
CA ALA A 99 10.94 -9.14 -1.15
C ALA A 99 11.34 -7.67 -0.89
N ILE A 100 10.75 -7.02 0.13
CA ILE A 100 11.16 -5.68 0.58
C ILE A 100 12.64 -5.67 0.95
N GLN A 101 13.07 -6.57 1.83
CA GLN A 101 14.46 -6.66 2.28
C GLN A 101 15.42 -6.92 1.11
N ALA A 102 15.04 -7.79 0.17
CA ALA A 102 15.85 -8.04 -1.02
C ALA A 102 16.06 -6.76 -1.84
N LEU A 103 15.01 -5.99 -2.10
CA LEU A 103 15.09 -4.75 -2.87
C LEU A 103 15.82 -3.63 -2.14
N LEU A 104 15.73 -3.55 -0.81
CA LEU A 104 16.50 -2.58 -0.01
C LEU A 104 18.00 -2.84 -0.10
N ASN A 105 18.40 -4.11 -0.13
CA ASN A 105 19.80 -4.54 -0.23
C ASN A 105 20.37 -4.50 -1.66
N GLU A 106 19.55 -4.24 -2.69
CA GLU A 106 20.05 -4.04 -4.05
C GLU A 106 20.92 -2.77 -4.13
N PRO A 107 22.01 -2.78 -4.92
CA PRO A 107 22.94 -1.67 -5.04
C PRO A 107 22.36 -0.39 -5.65
#